data_AF-A0A1B3P5H3-F1
#
_entry.id   AF-A0A1B3P5H3-F1
#
_cell.length_a   1.000
_cell.length_b   1.000
_cell.length_c   1.000
_cell.angle_alpha   90.00
_cell.angle_beta   90.00
_cell.angle_gamma   90.00
#
_symmetry.space_group_name_H-M   'P 1'
#
loop_
_entity.id
_entity.type
_entity.pdbx_description
1 polymer ?
#
loop_
_entity_poly.entity_id
_entity_poly.type
_entity_poly.pdbx_seq_one_letter_code
_entity_poly.pdbx_strand_id
1 'polypeptide(L)'
;MKCIFRKAGWLDGDKVDKEKVTAHFDQFAKDNPSWSPAVQYVKAACLATDLPAQGVYINCPAYDVVHCSLTGFFKNAQASQWSTSQECAYPRQFAQACPVCPGDCFAPAVPYGSCNACRLLPQTP
;
A
#
# COMPACT_ATOMS: atom_id res chain seq x y z
N MET A 1 11.61 -0.51 -6.21
CA MET A 1 10.75 -1.69 -6.00
C MET A 1 11.00 -2.85 -6.97
N LYS A 2 11.21 -2.62 -8.28
CA LYS A 2 11.49 -3.70 -9.26
C LYS A 2 12.61 -4.68 -8.83
N CYS A 3 13.69 -4.19 -8.22
CA CYS A 3 14.80 -5.04 -7.75
C CYS A 3 14.33 -6.11 -6.73
N ILE A 4 13.56 -5.70 -5.72
CA ILE A 4 13.04 -6.60 -4.68
C ILE A 4 12.11 -7.63 -5.30
N PHE A 5 11.16 -7.20 -6.13
CA PHE A 5 10.21 -8.11 -6.78
C PHE A 5 10.91 -9.11 -7.70
N ARG A 6 11.95 -8.68 -8.43
CA ARG A 6 12.77 -9.59 -9.25
C ARG A 6 13.47 -10.62 -8.39
N LYS A 7 14.10 -10.21 -7.28
CA LYS A 7 14.80 -11.12 -6.36
C LYS A 7 13.85 -12.09 -5.65
N ALA A 8 12.63 -11.66 -5.37
CA ALA A 8 11.57 -12.51 -4.81
C ALA A 8 10.89 -13.42 -5.85
N GLY A 9 11.21 -13.28 -7.14
CA GLY A 9 10.58 -14.05 -8.21
C GLY A 9 9.15 -13.62 -8.53
N TRP A 10 8.74 -12.41 -8.11
CA TRP A 10 7.40 -11.83 -8.29
C TRP A 10 7.26 -10.99 -9.55
N LEU A 11 8.22 -11.04 -10.47
CA LEU A 11 8.09 -10.43 -11.79
C LEU A 11 8.12 -11.49 -12.88
N ASP A 12 7.20 -11.35 -13.84
CA ASP A 12 7.29 -11.95 -15.16
C ASP A 12 7.56 -10.81 -16.17
N GLY A 13 8.83 -10.69 -16.58
CA GLY A 13 9.32 -9.50 -17.27
C GLY A 13 9.16 -8.23 -16.42
N ASP A 14 8.29 -7.32 -16.86
CA ASP A 14 7.93 -6.09 -16.16
C ASP A 14 6.58 -6.18 -15.43
N LYS A 15 5.85 -7.29 -15.56
CA LYS A 15 4.55 -7.50 -14.91
C LYS A 15 4.75 -8.16 -13.55
N VAL A 16 3.89 -7.80 -12.60
CA VAL A 16 3.87 -8.46 -11.28
C VAL A 16 3.13 -9.79 -11.40
N ASP A 17 3.76 -10.85 -10.93
CA ASP A 17 3.13 -12.16 -10.71
C ASP A 17 2.30 -12.11 -9.43
N LYS A 18 1.01 -11.74 -9.57
CA LYS A 18 0.12 -11.52 -8.43
C LYS A 18 -0.23 -12.80 -7.70
N GLU A 19 -0.15 -13.95 -8.35
CA GLU A 19 -0.38 -15.24 -7.70
C GLU A 19 0.73 -15.51 -6.68
N LYS A 20 1.99 -15.28 -7.05
CA LYS A 20 3.10 -15.43 -6.10
C LYS A 20 3.07 -14.41 -4.95
N VAL A 21 2.69 -13.17 -5.23
CA VAL A 21 2.53 -12.16 -4.16
C VAL A 21 1.36 -12.53 -3.24
N THR A 22 0.26 -13.05 -3.78
CA THR A 22 -0.88 -13.57 -3.01
C THR A 22 -0.43 -14.72 -2.11
N ALA A 23 0.33 -15.68 -2.64
CA ALA A 23 0.86 -16.80 -1.88
C ALA A 23 1.81 -16.34 -0.76
N HIS A 24 2.61 -15.30 -0.99
CA HIS A 24 3.44 -14.70 0.05
C HIS A 24 2.59 -14.13 1.20
N PHE A 25 1.52 -13.40 0.89
CA PHE A 25 0.63 -12.88 1.94
C PHE A 25 -0.17 -13.97 2.64
N ASP A 26 -0.55 -15.04 1.94
CA ASP A 26 -1.17 -16.21 2.57
C ASP A 26 -0.23 -16.88 3.58
N GLN A 27 1.06 -16.99 3.25
CA GLN A 27 2.05 -17.48 4.19
C GLN A 27 2.23 -16.52 5.38
N PHE A 28 2.31 -15.21 5.14
CA PHE A 28 2.39 -14.22 6.20
C PHE A 28 1.20 -14.29 7.16
N ALA A 29 -0.02 -14.47 6.66
CA ALA A 29 -1.21 -14.63 7.50
C ALA A 29 -1.19 -15.90 8.34
N LYS A 30 -0.66 -17.02 7.81
CA LYS A 30 -0.46 -18.25 8.59
C LYS A 30 0.52 -18.03 9.74
N ASP A 31 1.62 -17.34 9.46
CA ASP A 31 2.68 -17.08 10.45
C ASP A 31 2.27 -15.98 11.44
N ASN A 32 1.34 -15.11 11.05
CA ASN A 32 0.85 -13.98 11.85
C ASN A 32 -0.69 -13.92 11.85
N PRO A 33 -1.38 -14.85 12.52
CA PRO A 33 -2.85 -14.99 12.40
C PRO A 33 -3.65 -13.72 12.69
N SER A 34 -3.17 -12.86 13.60
CA SER A 34 -3.81 -11.57 13.92
C SER A 34 -3.90 -10.62 12.72
N TRP A 35 -3.03 -10.77 11.72
CA TRP A 35 -3.01 -9.97 10.49
C TRP A 35 -3.89 -10.53 9.37
N SER A 36 -4.49 -11.70 9.55
CA SER A 36 -5.34 -12.34 8.52
C SER A 36 -6.41 -11.42 7.95
N PRO A 37 -7.17 -10.63 8.74
CA PRO A 37 -8.18 -9.73 8.19
C PRO A 37 -7.58 -8.66 7.26
N ALA A 38 -6.46 -8.05 7.66
CA ALA A 38 -5.76 -7.07 6.85
C ALA A 38 -5.18 -7.70 5.57
N VAL A 39 -4.63 -8.90 5.67
CA VAL A 39 -4.15 -9.67 4.50
C VAL A 39 -5.28 -9.94 3.52
N GLN A 40 -6.46 -10.37 3.97
CA GLN A 40 -7.59 -10.62 3.07
C GLN A 40 -8.01 -9.35 2.34
N TYR A 41 -8.05 -8.22 3.03
CA TYR A 41 -8.30 -6.92 2.40
C TYR A 41 -7.23 -6.59 1.34
N VAL A 42 -5.95 -6.74 1.68
CA VAL A 42 -4.83 -6.44 0.77
C VAL A 42 -4.92 -7.31 -0.49
N LYS A 43 -5.17 -8.62 -0.36
CA LYS A 43 -5.31 -9.50 -1.52
C LYS A 43 -6.48 -9.06 -2.42
N ALA A 44 -7.64 -8.80 -1.82
CA ALA A 44 -8.84 -8.39 -2.56
C ALA A 44 -8.68 -7.03 -3.24
N ALA A 45 -8.11 -6.03 -2.56
CA ALA A 45 -8.01 -4.67 -3.05
C ALA A 45 -6.78 -4.41 -3.94
N CYS A 46 -5.67 -5.10 -3.69
CA CYS A 46 -4.38 -4.78 -4.30
C CYS A 46 -3.87 -5.81 -5.32
N LEU A 47 -4.39 -7.03 -5.29
CA LEU A 47 -3.87 -8.14 -6.11
C LEU A 47 -4.93 -8.79 -7.01
N ALA A 48 -6.23 -8.57 -6.76
CA ALA A 48 -7.29 -9.17 -7.57
C ALA A 48 -7.38 -8.58 -8.98
N THR A 49 -7.00 -7.31 -9.17
CA THR A 49 -7.10 -6.59 -10.44
C THR A 49 -5.87 -5.73 -10.70
N ASP A 50 -5.69 -5.21 -11.91
CA ASP A 50 -4.63 -4.26 -12.22
C ASP A 50 -4.87 -2.94 -11.48
N LEU A 51 -3.84 -2.47 -10.80
CA LEU A 51 -3.91 -1.24 -10.02
C LEU A 51 -3.68 -0.03 -10.91
N PRO A 52 -4.42 1.08 -10.70
CA PRO A 52 -3.98 2.36 -11.20
C PRO A 52 -2.70 2.77 -10.46
N ALA A 53 -1.97 3.76 -10.99
CA ALA A 53 -0.79 4.30 -10.31
C ALA A 53 -1.13 4.72 -8.87
N GLN A 54 -0.39 4.18 -7.90
CA GLN A 54 -0.61 4.39 -6.47
C GLN A 54 0.30 5.46 -5.88
N GLY A 55 1.21 6.04 -6.69
CA GLY A 55 1.97 7.20 -6.26
C GLY A 55 2.96 7.71 -7.27
N VAL A 56 4.13 8.15 -6.79
CA VAL A 56 5.04 9.01 -7.56
C VAL A 56 5.80 8.29 -8.67
N TYR A 57 5.97 6.97 -8.54
CA TYR A 57 6.61 6.15 -9.57
C TYR A 57 5.57 5.64 -10.55
N ILE A 58 5.17 6.52 -11.47
CA ILE A 58 4.22 6.20 -12.54
C ILE A 58 4.75 5.06 -13.41
N ASN A 59 3.84 4.19 -13.86
CA ASN A 59 4.14 3.00 -14.67
C ASN A 59 5.07 1.99 -13.96
N CYS A 60 4.95 1.86 -12.63
CA CYS A 60 5.72 0.90 -11.85
C CYS A 60 4.78 -0.03 -11.05
N PRO A 61 4.26 -1.11 -11.66
CA PRO A 61 3.29 -2.00 -11.01
C PRO A 61 3.79 -2.61 -9.70
N ALA A 62 5.10 -2.88 -9.58
CA ALA A 62 5.70 -3.33 -8.33
C ALA A 62 5.62 -2.28 -7.21
N TYR A 63 5.77 -1.00 -7.54
CA TYR A 63 5.59 0.08 -6.57
C TYR A 63 4.12 0.23 -6.20
N ASP A 64 3.23 0.11 -7.18
CA ASP A 64 1.78 0.21 -6.98
C ASP A 64 1.27 -0.87 -6.02
N VAL A 65 1.68 -2.12 -6.22
CA VAL A 65 1.35 -3.23 -5.30
C VAL A 65 1.87 -2.98 -3.89
N VAL A 66 3.09 -2.46 -3.73
CA VAL A 66 3.66 -2.17 -2.40
C VAL A 66 2.88 -1.05 -1.71
N HIS A 67 2.59 0.05 -2.41
CA HIS A 67 1.86 1.18 -1.82
C HIS A 67 0.41 0.85 -1.48
N CYS A 68 -0.28 0.13 -2.36
CA CYS A 68 -1.62 -0.36 -2.07
C CYS A 68 -1.61 -1.30 -0.86
N SER A 69 -0.69 -2.28 -0.84
CA SER A 69 -0.58 -3.23 0.27
C SER A 69 -0.32 -2.53 1.60
N LEU A 70 0.65 -1.62 1.65
CA LEU A 70 0.98 -0.87 2.86
C LEU A 70 -0.21 -0.06 3.39
N THR A 71 -0.90 0.65 2.49
CA THR A 71 -2.10 1.42 2.84
C THR A 71 -3.21 0.50 3.34
N GLY A 72 -3.42 -0.64 2.68
CA GLY A 72 -4.39 -1.65 3.08
C GLY A 72 -4.10 -2.21 4.47
N PHE A 73 -2.83 -2.49 4.78
CA PHE A 73 -2.42 -2.92 6.11
C PHE A 73 -2.70 -1.88 7.18
N PHE A 74 -2.34 -0.61 6.96
CA PHE A 74 -2.63 0.44 7.95
C PHE A 74 -4.12 0.65 8.17
N LYS A 75 -4.92 0.69 7.11
CA LYS A 75 -6.38 0.87 7.22
C LYS A 75 -7.09 -0.27 7.93
N ASN A 76 -6.54 -1.48 7.84
CA ASN A 76 -7.17 -2.70 8.38
C ASN A 76 -6.42 -3.31 9.56
N ALA A 77 -5.42 -2.62 10.09
CA ALA A 77 -4.74 -3.03 11.31
C ALA A 77 -5.66 -2.85 12.52
N GLN A 78 -5.78 -3.90 13.32
CA GLN A 78 -6.50 -3.94 14.59
C GLN A 78 -5.81 -3.05 15.63
N ALA A 79 -6.56 -2.59 16.62
CA ALA A 79 -6.04 -1.75 17.70
C ALA A 79 -4.81 -2.37 18.41
N SER A 80 -4.80 -3.70 18.58
CA SER A 80 -3.70 -4.46 19.19
C SER A 80 -2.40 -4.50 18.36
N GLN A 81 -2.47 -4.19 17.06
CA GLN A 81 -1.31 -4.12 16.17
C GLN A 81 -0.64 -2.76 16.17
N TRP A 82 -1.29 -1.76 16.77
CA TRP A 82 -0.74 -0.43 16.90
C TRP A 82 -0.08 -0.23 18.26
N SER A 83 1.04 0.49 18.27
CA SER A 83 1.58 1.04 19.51
C SER A 83 0.53 1.94 20.18
N THR A 84 0.49 1.88 21.51
CA THR A 84 -0.30 2.77 22.36
C THR A 84 0.48 3.99 22.83
N SER A 85 1.75 4.13 22.44
CA SER A 85 2.58 5.27 22.82
C SER A 85 2.06 6.58 22.23
N GLN A 86 2.30 7.69 22.94
CA GLN A 86 1.80 8.99 22.53
C GLN A 86 2.41 9.47 21.21
N GLU A 87 3.67 9.11 20.94
CA GLU A 87 4.34 9.48 19.68
C GLU A 87 3.67 8.82 18.46
N CYS A 88 3.01 7.68 18.64
CA CYS A 88 2.31 6.96 17.57
C CYS A 88 0.84 7.40 17.41
N ALA A 89 0.28 8.22 18.31
CA ALA A 89 -1.14 8.57 18.28
C ALA A 89 -1.54 9.27 16.97
N TYR A 90 -0.83 10.33 16.59
CA TYR A 90 -1.09 11.07 15.35
C TYR A 90 -0.75 10.27 14.09
N PRO A 91 0.45 9.66 13.94
CA PRO A 91 0.76 8.84 12.78
C PRO A 91 -0.24 7.71 12.52
N ARG A 92 -0.73 7.04 13.59
CA ARG A 92 -1.78 6.02 13.48
C ARG A 92 -3.06 6.60 12.92
N GLN A 93 -3.56 7.70 13.50
CA GLN A 93 -4.80 8.34 13.04
C GLN A 93 -4.68 8.76 11.57
N PHE A 94 -3.54 9.33 11.18
CA PHE A 94 -3.27 9.72 9.81
C PHE A 94 -3.25 8.50 8.87
N ALA A 95 -2.46 7.46 9.18
CA ALA A 95 -2.31 6.29 8.32
C ALA A 95 -3.61 5.45 8.18
N GLN A 96 -4.49 5.49 9.19
CA GLN A 96 -5.81 4.86 9.13
C GLN A 96 -6.79 5.63 8.24
N ALA A 97 -6.67 6.96 8.17
CA ALA A 97 -7.51 7.77 7.31
C ALA A 97 -6.97 7.83 5.86
N CYS A 98 -5.64 7.88 5.71
CA CYS A 98 -4.99 8.41 4.52
C CYS A 98 -3.78 7.61 4.08
N PRO A 99 -3.51 7.50 2.76
CA PRO A 99 -2.24 7.00 2.26
C PRO A 99 -1.09 7.88 2.75
N VAL A 100 0.06 7.26 3.04
CA VAL A 100 1.29 8.01 3.33
C VAL A 100 1.75 8.70 2.05
N CYS A 101 1.81 10.02 2.09
CA CYS A 101 1.93 10.89 0.92
C CYS A 101 3.23 11.71 1.02
N PRO A 102 4.34 11.32 0.37
CA PRO A 102 5.48 12.20 0.20
C PRO A 102 5.09 13.46 -0.59
N GLY A 103 5.86 14.55 -0.46
CA GLY A 103 5.58 15.82 -1.15
C GLY A 103 5.48 15.68 -2.67
N ASP A 104 6.23 14.75 -3.25
CA ASP A 104 6.22 14.46 -4.69
C ASP A 104 4.87 13.93 -5.22
N CYS A 105 3.98 13.46 -4.33
CA CYS A 105 2.61 13.05 -4.71
C CYS A 105 1.74 14.18 -5.24
N PHE A 106 2.17 15.42 -5.07
CA PHE A 106 1.49 16.60 -5.59
C PHE A 106 2.07 17.10 -6.91
N ALA A 107 3.07 16.39 -7.48
CA ALA A 107 3.58 16.72 -8.80
C ALA A 107 2.48 16.56 -9.88
N PRO A 108 2.45 17.42 -10.92
CA PRO A 108 1.41 17.38 -11.96
C PRO A 108 1.27 16.03 -12.69
N ALA A 109 2.33 15.22 -12.72
CA ALA A 109 2.34 13.91 -13.34
C ALA A 109 1.62 12.82 -12.52
N VAL A 110 1.30 13.07 -11.24
CA VAL A 110 0.70 12.09 -10.35
C VAL A 110 -0.84 12.18 -10.43
N PRO A 111 -1.54 11.09 -10.78
CA PRO A 111 -2.99 11.09 -10.88
C PRO A 111 -3.67 11.47 -9.56
N TYR A 112 -4.76 12.24 -9.64
CA TYR A 112 -5.61 12.53 -8.49
C TYR A 112 -6.21 11.26 -7.91
N GLY A 113 -6.22 11.17 -6.57
CA GLY A 113 -6.76 10.00 -5.87
C GLY A 113 -5.77 8.85 -5.71
N SER A 114 -4.51 9.02 -6.12
CA SER A 114 -3.41 8.09 -5.83
C SER A 114 -2.87 8.32 -4.41
N CYS A 115 -1.57 8.53 -4.23
CA CYS A 115 -1.02 8.88 -2.92
C CYS A 115 -1.47 10.26 -2.41
N ASN A 116 -2.03 11.12 -3.26
CA ASN A 116 -2.60 12.42 -2.89
C ASN A 116 -4.10 12.39 -2.52
N ALA A 117 -4.71 11.21 -2.33
CA ALA A 117 -6.14 11.04 -2.10
C ALA A 117 -6.70 11.79 -0.88
N CYS A 118 -5.87 12.07 0.12
CA CYS A 118 -6.27 12.74 1.36
C CYS A 118 -5.98 14.24 1.41
N ARG A 119 -5.74 14.87 0.26
CA ARG A 119 -5.56 16.31 0.20
C ARG A 119 -6.82 17.03 0.72
N LEU A 120 -6.67 17.85 1.77
CA LEU A 120 -7.65 18.87 2.12
C LEU A 120 -7.57 19.99 1.08
N LEU A 121 -8.66 20.25 0.36
CA LEU A 121 -8.82 21.40 -0.55
C LEU A 121 -9.30 22.64 0.24
N PRO A 122 -9.03 23.88 -0.23
CA PRO A 122 -8.31 24.24 -1.44
C PRO A 122 -6.85 24.64 -1.15
N GLN A 123 -5.96 24.44 -2.13
CA GLN A 123 -4.66 25.09 -2.12
C GLN A 123 -4.72 26.28 -3.07
N THR A 124 -4.49 27.47 -2.50
CA THR A 124 -4.26 28.70 -3.26
C THR A 124 -2.99 28.55 -4.12
N PRO A 125 -2.94 29.20 -5.30
CA PRO A 125 -1.87 29.03 -6.29
C PRO A 125 -0.46 29.25 -5.75
#